data_AF-E5AV11-F1
#
_entry.id   AF-E5AV11-F1
#
_cell.length_a   1.000
_cell.length_b   1.000
_cell.length_c   1.000
_cell.angle_alpha   90.00
_cell.angle_beta   90.00
_cell.angle_gamma   90.00
#
_symmetry.space_group_name_H-M   'P 1'
#
loop_
_entity.id
_entity.type
_entity.pdbx_description
1 polymer ?
#
loop_
_entity_poly.entity_id
_entity_poly.type
_entity_poly.pdbx_seq_one_letter_code
_entity_poly.pdbx_strand_id
1 'polypeptide(L)'
;MARRKISNELWAVLEPLIPAFTPSPKGGRRRTVDDRAALNGIVYVLHTGIAWEDLPQELGFGSGMTCWRRLRHWQAAGVWSKLHLAMLCRLRET
;
A
#
# COMPACT_ATOMS: atom_id res chain seq x y z
N MET A 1 8.30 15.58 12.21
CA MET A 1 7.27 14.70 12.82
C MET A 1 7.34 13.34 12.16
N ALA A 2 7.57 12.26 12.92
CA ALA A 2 7.50 10.91 12.37
C ALA A 2 6.04 10.62 12.00
N ARG A 3 5.75 10.50 10.69
CA ARG A 3 4.40 10.14 10.23
C ARG A 3 4.09 8.72 10.64
N ARG A 4 2.88 8.53 11.18
CA ARG A 4 2.47 7.26 11.79
C ARG A 4 2.40 6.18 10.70
N LYS A 5 3.26 5.17 10.81
CA LYS A 5 3.18 3.96 9.98
C LYS A 5 1.89 3.20 10.31
N ILE A 6 1.42 2.41 9.37
CA ILE A 6 0.28 1.52 9.56
C ILE A 6 0.60 0.55 10.70
N SER A 7 -0.26 0.53 11.72
CA SER A 7 -0.09 -0.34 12.88
C SER A 7 -0.24 -1.82 12.51
N ASN A 8 0.24 -2.72 13.37
CA ASN A 8 0.13 -4.15 13.11
C ASN A 8 -1.35 -4.59 13.09
N GLU A 9 -2.17 -4.03 13.97
CA GLU A 9 -3.60 -4.34 14.11
C GLU A 9 -4.40 -3.86 12.91
N LEU A 10 -4.02 -2.72 12.34
CA LEU A 10 -4.60 -2.25 11.09
C LEU A 10 -4.14 -3.14 9.93
N TRP A 11 -2.84 -3.42 9.85
CA TRP A 11 -2.28 -4.26 8.80
C TRP A 11 -2.94 -5.64 8.72
N ALA A 12 -3.19 -6.30 9.85
CA ALA A 12 -3.84 -7.60 9.91
C ALA A 12 -5.25 -7.62 9.27
N VAL A 13 -5.96 -6.49 9.27
CA VAL A 13 -7.27 -6.35 8.61
C VAL A 13 -7.11 -6.07 7.11
N LEU A 14 -6.05 -5.36 6.73
CA LEU A 14 -5.84 -4.91 5.35
C LEU A 14 -5.19 -5.96 4.46
N GLU A 15 -4.21 -6.68 4.98
CA GLU A 15 -3.44 -7.71 4.28
C GLU A 15 -4.32 -8.70 3.49
N PRO A 16 -5.37 -9.33 4.08
CA PRO A 16 -6.19 -10.29 3.35
C PRO A 16 -7.04 -9.67 2.22
N LEU A 17 -7.21 -8.34 2.20
CA LEU A 17 -7.95 -7.64 1.15
C LEU A 17 -7.08 -7.38 -0.09
N ILE A 18 -5.76 -7.49 0.06
CA ILE A 18 -4.79 -7.26 -1.01
C ILE A 18 -4.66 -8.55 -1.83
N PRO A 19 -4.88 -8.50 -3.17
CA PRO A 19 -4.68 -9.67 -4.02
C PRO A 19 -3.25 -10.18 -3.92
N ALA A 20 -3.14 -11.49 -3.71
CA ALA A 20 -1.85 -12.18 -3.77
C ALA A 20 -1.16 -11.89 -5.10
N PHE A 21 0.15 -11.66 -5.04
CA PHE A 21 0.92 -11.49 -6.25
C PHE A 21 1.07 -12.80 -6.99
N THR A 22 0.50 -12.89 -8.18
CA THR A 22 0.78 -13.98 -9.11
C THR A 22 1.84 -13.51 -10.13
N PRO A 23 3.06 -14.08 -10.11
CA PRO A 23 4.06 -13.79 -11.14
C PRO A 23 3.53 -14.13 -12.53
N SER A 24 3.86 -13.33 -13.53
CA SER A 24 3.50 -13.64 -14.92
C SER A 24 4.23 -14.91 -15.38
N PRO A 25 3.53 -15.87 -16.01
CA PRO A 25 4.16 -17.05 -16.61
C PRO A 25 5.22 -16.71 -17.66
N LYS A 26 5.10 -15.53 -18.31
CA LYS A 26 6.03 -15.03 -19.32
C LYS A 26 7.32 -14.43 -18.73
N GLY A 27 7.50 -14.52 -17.41
CA GLY A 27 8.56 -13.82 -16.70
C GLY A 27 8.25 -12.33 -16.51
N GLY A 28 8.97 -11.72 -15.60
CA GLY A 28 8.80 -10.31 -15.23
C GLY A 28 9.58 -9.98 -13.95
N ARG A 29 9.70 -8.69 -13.65
CA ARG A 29 10.38 -8.24 -12.43
C ARG A 29 9.62 -8.75 -11.21
N ARG A 30 10.30 -9.53 -10.36
CA ARG A 30 9.75 -10.01 -9.08
C ARG A 30 9.37 -8.81 -8.21
N ARG A 31 8.30 -8.93 -7.42
CA ARG A 31 8.00 -7.94 -6.38
C ARG A 31 9.13 -7.96 -5.36
N THR A 32 9.89 -6.88 -5.28
CA THR A 32 10.97 -6.70 -4.30
C THR A 32 10.51 -5.94 -3.06
N VAL A 33 9.37 -5.26 -3.15
CA VAL A 33 8.80 -4.43 -2.08
C VAL A 33 7.56 -5.12 -1.53
N ASP A 34 7.58 -5.34 -0.22
CA ASP A 34 6.49 -5.85 0.58
C ASP A 34 5.22 -4.98 0.47
N ASP A 35 4.05 -5.60 0.56
CA ASP A 35 2.77 -4.90 0.41
C ASP A 35 2.55 -3.86 1.52
N ARG A 36 2.99 -4.12 2.76
CA ARG A 36 2.91 -3.15 3.85
C ARG A 36 3.85 -1.97 3.62
N ALA A 37 5.06 -2.23 3.15
CA ALA A 37 6.01 -1.18 2.79
C ALA A 37 5.46 -0.29 1.67
N ALA A 38 4.89 -0.89 0.62
CA ALA A 38 4.27 -0.14 -0.48
C ALA A 38 3.06 0.69 0.01
N LEU A 39 2.21 0.14 0.89
CA LEU A 39 1.07 0.89 1.43
C LEU A 39 1.52 2.08 2.29
N ASN A 40 2.56 1.91 3.12
CA ASN A 40 3.13 3.03 3.88
C ASN A 40 3.71 4.11 2.95
N GLY A 41 4.38 3.71 1.86
CA GLY A 41 4.87 4.64 0.84
C GLY A 41 3.75 5.41 0.13
N ILE A 42 2.68 4.73 -0.25
CA ILE A 42 1.47 5.37 -0.84
C ILE A 42 0.90 6.40 0.13
N VAL A 43 0.64 6.01 1.38
CA VAL A 43 0.07 6.91 2.40
C VAL A 43 1.00 8.10 2.65
N TYR A 44 2.32 7.88 2.67
CA TYR A 44 3.30 8.93 2.83
C TYR A 44 3.16 9.98 1.72
N VAL A 45 3.24 9.57 0.44
CA VAL A 45 3.13 10.48 -0.72
C VAL A 45 1.80 11.21 -0.73
N LEU A 46 0.69 10.50 -0.53
CA LEU A 46 -0.65 11.10 -0.56
C LEU A 46 -0.84 12.16 0.52
N HIS A 47 -0.23 11.96 1.69
CA HIS A 47 -0.40 12.84 2.82
C HIS A 47 0.65 13.97 2.84
N THR A 48 1.81 13.81 2.17
CA THR A 48 2.81 14.89 2.01
C THR A 48 2.59 15.73 0.76
N GLY A 49 1.94 15.17 -0.27
CA GLY A 49 1.74 15.83 -1.56
C GLY A 49 2.99 15.92 -2.43
N ILE A 50 4.09 15.23 -2.07
CA ILE A 50 5.32 15.23 -2.87
C ILE A 50 5.14 14.45 -4.17
N ALA A 51 6.04 14.67 -5.14
CA ALA A 51 6.09 13.82 -6.33
C ALA A 51 6.48 12.38 -5.95
N TRP A 52 6.05 11.40 -6.75
CA TRP A 52 6.39 9.99 -6.50
C TRP A 52 7.90 9.76 -6.61
N GLU A 53 8.58 10.47 -7.50
CA GLU A 53 10.04 10.41 -7.66
C GLU A 53 10.79 10.91 -6.42
N ASP A 54 10.17 11.79 -5.62
CA ASP A 54 10.75 12.40 -4.43
C ASP A 54 10.53 11.58 -3.15
N LEU A 55 9.90 10.41 -3.24
CA LEU A 55 9.72 9.53 -2.08
C LEU A 55 11.08 9.10 -1.51
N PRO A 56 11.43 9.47 -0.26
CA PRO A 56 12.74 9.18 0.27
C PRO A 56 12.96 7.67 0.45
N GLN A 57 14.01 7.14 -0.16
CA GLN A 57 14.26 5.69 -0.20
C GLN A 57 14.74 5.14 1.15
N GLU A 58 15.36 5.99 1.98
CA GLU A 58 15.83 5.65 3.33
C GLU A 58 14.69 5.22 4.27
N LEU A 59 13.43 5.53 3.93
CA LEU A 59 12.25 5.11 4.69
C LEU A 59 11.92 3.62 4.51
N GLY A 60 12.52 2.95 3.52
CA GLY A 60 12.34 1.52 3.26
C GLY A 60 11.02 1.15 2.59
N PHE A 61 10.30 2.12 2.01
CA PHE A 61 9.03 1.89 1.30
C PHE A 61 9.21 1.42 -0.16
N GLY A 62 10.46 1.35 -0.64
CA GLY A 62 10.80 1.19 -2.05
C GLY A 62 10.71 2.51 -2.82
N SER A 63 10.83 2.45 -4.14
CA SER A 63 10.69 3.65 -4.98
C SER A 63 9.24 4.12 -5.03
N GLY A 64 9.01 5.43 -5.15
CA GLY A 64 7.64 5.93 -5.28
C GLY A 64 6.96 5.47 -6.58
N MET A 65 7.72 5.19 -7.66
CA MET A 65 7.15 4.53 -8.84
C MET A 65 6.63 3.11 -8.55
N THR A 66 7.25 2.38 -7.63
CA THR A 66 6.73 1.09 -7.16
C THR A 66 5.42 1.28 -6.40
N CYS A 67 5.36 2.29 -5.53
CA CYS A 67 4.16 2.66 -4.79
C CYS A 67 3.02 3.08 -5.72
N TRP A 68 3.28 3.92 -6.72
CA TRP A 68 2.30 4.35 -7.72
C TRP A 68 1.74 3.19 -8.54
N ARG A 69 2.61 2.28 -9.01
CA ARG A 69 2.16 1.06 -9.73
C ARG A 69 1.28 0.19 -8.84
N ARG A 70 1.63 0.07 -7.54
CA ARG A 70 0.85 -0.68 -6.56
C ARG A 70 -0.51 -0.02 -6.33
N LEU A 71 -0.55 1.30 -6.15
CA LEU A 71 -1.77 2.10 -6.03
C LEU A 71 -2.72 1.84 -7.20
N ARG A 72 -2.22 1.93 -8.44
CA ARG A 72 -3.01 1.69 -9.66
C ARG A 72 -3.50 0.24 -9.74
N HIS A 73 -2.65 -0.73 -9.45
CA HIS A 73 -3.02 -2.15 -9.49
C HIS A 73 -4.11 -2.47 -8.45
N TRP A 74 -3.95 -1.97 -7.22
CA TRP A 74 -4.93 -2.12 -6.16
C TRP A 74 -6.25 -1.42 -6.45
N GLN A 75 -6.20 -0.27 -7.14
CA GLN A 75 -7.40 0.41 -7.61
C GLN A 75 -8.16 -0.43 -8.63
N ALA A 76 -7.46 -1.00 -9.63
CA ALA A 76 -8.08 -1.91 -10.59
C ALA A 76 -8.66 -3.17 -9.94
N ALA A 77 -8.06 -3.66 -8.85
CA ALA A 77 -8.52 -4.81 -8.09
C ALA A 77 -9.59 -4.48 -7.03
N GLY A 78 -10.02 -3.22 -6.91
CA GLY A 78 -11.04 -2.78 -5.94
C GLY A 78 -10.59 -2.82 -4.47
N VAL A 79 -9.29 -2.88 -4.20
CA VAL A 79 -8.73 -2.97 -2.83
C VAL A 79 -9.15 -1.76 -1.99
N TRP A 80 -9.14 -0.57 -2.56
CA TRP A 80 -9.47 0.66 -1.82
C TRP A 80 -10.92 0.69 -1.34
N SER A 81 -11.86 0.21 -2.17
CA SER A 81 -13.26 0.10 -1.78
C SER A 81 -13.45 -0.91 -0.66
N LYS A 82 -12.80 -2.08 -0.75
CA LYS A 82 -12.81 -3.10 0.31
C LYS A 82 -12.21 -2.57 1.61
N LEU A 83 -11.08 -1.86 1.51
CA LEU A 83 -10.40 -1.24 2.64
C LEU A 83 -11.30 -0.21 3.32
N HIS A 84 -11.95 0.65 2.54
CA HIS A 84 -12.87 1.66 3.07
C HIS A 84 -14.02 1.02 3.84
N LEU A 85 -14.66 -0.01 3.28
CA LEU A 85 -15.74 -0.75 3.95
C LEU A 85 -15.25 -1.44 5.23
N ALA A 86 -14.08 -2.10 5.20
CA ALA A 86 -13.51 -2.74 6.38
C ALA A 86 -13.23 -1.73 7.51
N MET A 87 -12.79 -0.52 7.16
CA MET A 87 -12.60 0.57 8.13
C MET A 87 -13.92 1.08 8.70
N LEU A 88 -14.95 1.24 7.87
CA LEU A 88 -16.27 1.63 8.35
C LEU A 88 -16.88 0.59 9.30
N CYS A 89 -16.76 -0.71 8.99
CA CYS A 89 -17.22 -1.77 9.90
C CYS A 89 -16.48 -1.70 11.25
N ARG A 90 -15.15 -1.61 11.22
CA ARG A 90 -14.34 -1.50 12.44
C ARG A 90 -14.73 -0.31 13.32
N LEU A 91 -14.96 0.85 12.71
CA LEU A 91 -15.35 2.07 13.44
C LEU A 91 -16.78 2.01 13.99
N ARG A 92 -17.65 1.15 13.44
CA ARG A 92 -19.02 0.98 13.90
C ARG A 92 -19.14 0.01 15.09
N GLU A 93 -18.13 -0.83 15.28
CA GLU A 93 -18.03 -1.80 16.38
C GLU A 93 -17.34 -1.22 17.63
N THR A 94 -16.95 0.06 17.60
CA THR A 94 -16.35 0.80 18.73
C THR A 94 -17.35 1.79 19.31
#